data_AF-A0A2M8CWB5-F1
#
_entry.id   AF-A0A2M8CWB5-F1
#
_cell.length_a   1.000
_cell.length_b   1.000
_cell.length_c   1.000
_cell.angle_alpha   90.00
_cell.angle_beta   90.00
_cell.angle_gamma   90.00
#
_symmetry.space_group_name_H-M   'P 1'
#
loop_
_entity.id
_entity.type
_entity.pdbx_description
1 polymer ?
#
loop_
_entity_poly.entity_id
_entity_poly.type
_entity_poly.pdbx_seq_one_letter_code
_entity_poly.pdbx_strand_id
1 'polypeptide(L)'
;MKLVIVLVVLLVFVVAPSAWAGTEKEDHNASFSAEEISLWEEKSFKGHTDYEISSEGNNLTLKASCNNTASAFYRHMPVDLTKTPILRWS
;
A
#
# COMPACT_ATOMS: atom_id res chain seq x y z
N MET A 1 18.26 -2.18 -52.10
CA MET A 1 16.88 -1.88 -51.64
C MET A 1 16.38 -2.84 -50.57
N LYS A 2 16.44 -4.17 -50.78
CA LYS A 2 16.02 -5.17 -49.76
C LYS A 2 16.82 -5.11 -48.44
N LEU A 3 18.12 -4.82 -48.52
CA LEU A 3 19.03 -4.78 -47.35
C LEU A 3 18.87 -3.51 -46.49
N VAL A 4 18.47 -2.38 -47.09
CA VAL A 4 18.19 -1.12 -46.38
C VAL A 4 16.87 -1.22 -45.61
N ILE A 5 15.86 -1.88 -46.19
CA ILE A 5 14.56 -2.10 -45.55
C ILE A 5 14.73 -3.02 -44.32
N VAL A 6 15.54 -4.07 -44.42
CA VAL A 6 15.83 -4.96 -43.28
C VAL A 6 16.54 -4.20 -42.15
N LEU A 7 17.47 -3.31 -42.48
CA LEU A 7 18.23 -2.55 -41.48
C LEU A 7 17.37 -1.47 -40.79
N VAL A 8 16.41 -0.86 -41.49
CA VAL A 8 15.42 0.07 -40.92
C VAL A 8 14.41 -0.64 -40.01
N VAL A 9 13.94 -1.83 -40.40
CA VAL A 9 13.02 -2.63 -39.57
C VAL A 9 13.71 -3.11 -38.27
N LEU A 10 14.99 -3.46 -38.35
CA LEU A 10 15.76 -3.92 -37.18
C LEU A 10 16.09 -2.77 -36.21
N LEU A 11 16.19 -1.53 -36.71
CA LEU A 11 16.46 -0.34 -35.89
C LEU A 11 15.20 0.18 -35.18
N VAL A 12 13.99 -0.07 -35.72
CA VAL A 12 12.71 0.22 -35.05
C VAL A 12 12.43 -0.73 -33.87
N PHE A 13 12.96 -1.96 -33.90
CA PHE A 13 12.72 -2.95 -32.85
C PHE A 13 13.60 -2.76 -31.60
N VAL A 14 14.68 -1.98 -31.70
CA VAL A 14 15.62 -1.76 -30.58
C VAL A 14 15.20 -0.56 -29.71
N VAL A 15 14.27 0.28 -30.17
CA VAL A 15 13.79 1.43 -29.40
C VAL A 15 12.49 1.08 -28.67
N ALA A 16 12.66 0.74 -27.39
CA ALA A 16 11.66 0.69 -26.32
C ALA A 16 10.68 -0.51 -26.33
N PRO A 17 10.85 -1.41 -25.35
CA PRO A 17 9.94 -1.33 -24.22
C PRO A 17 10.70 -1.27 -22.89
N SER A 18 11.38 -0.14 -22.62
CA SER A 18 11.76 0.23 -21.25
C SER A 18 10.58 0.79 -20.44
N ALA A 19 9.37 0.79 -21.00
CA ALA A 19 8.12 1.19 -20.34
C ALA A 19 7.44 0.04 -19.57
N TRP A 20 8.18 -0.99 -19.17
CA TRP A 20 7.75 -1.98 -18.18
C TRP A 20 8.43 -1.77 -16.82
N ALA A 21 8.88 -0.56 -16.52
CA ALA A 21 8.94 -0.14 -15.13
C ALA A 21 7.51 0.20 -14.71
N GLY A 22 6.71 -0.83 -14.43
CA GLY A 22 5.42 -0.68 -13.76
C GLY A 22 5.69 -0.05 -12.41
N THR A 23 5.60 1.29 -12.35
CA THR A 23 5.54 1.99 -11.07
C THR A 23 4.10 1.88 -10.62
N GLU A 24 3.71 0.65 -10.28
CA GLU A 24 2.46 0.40 -9.57
C GLU A 24 2.69 1.05 -8.21
N LYS A 25 2.19 2.27 -8.07
CA LYS A 25 2.18 2.99 -6.80
C LYS A 25 1.20 2.21 -5.93
N GLU A 26 1.70 1.17 -5.29
CA GLU A 26 0.98 0.41 -4.30
C GLU A 26 0.74 1.37 -3.13
N ASP A 27 -0.42 2.01 -3.18
CA ASP A 27 -0.84 2.95 -2.16
C ASP A 27 -1.30 2.12 -0.96
N HIS A 28 -0.35 1.81 -0.07
CA HIS A 28 -0.63 1.10 1.18
C HIS A 28 -1.34 1.98 2.22
N ASN A 29 -1.92 3.10 1.80
CA ASN A 29 -2.68 3.96 2.69
C ASN A 29 -3.98 3.25 3.08
N ALA A 30 -4.03 2.77 4.32
CA ALA A 30 -5.20 2.10 4.85
C ALA A 30 -6.42 3.03 4.77
N SER A 31 -7.52 2.53 4.17
CA SER A 31 -8.82 3.15 4.30
C SER A 31 -9.45 2.72 5.61
N PHE A 32 -10.21 3.60 6.25
CA PHE A 32 -10.97 3.28 7.45
C PHE A 32 -12.36 2.71 7.15
N SER A 33 -12.60 2.21 5.92
CA SER A 33 -13.89 1.63 5.54
C SER A 33 -14.23 0.40 6.40
N ALA A 34 -15.52 0.07 6.49
CA ALA A 34 -15.98 -1.06 7.30
C ALA A 34 -15.37 -2.39 6.83
N GLU A 35 -15.25 -2.60 5.52
CA GLU A 35 -14.62 -3.79 4.95
C GLU A 35 -13.14 -3.87 5.32
N GLU A 36 -12.41 -2.75 5.26
CA GLU A 36 -11.00 -2.75 5.57
C GLU A 36 -10.74 -2.95 7.06
N ILE A 37 -11.48 -2.26 7.93
CA ILE A 37 -11.38 -2.40 9.39
C ILE A 37 -11.68 -3.82 9.86
N SER A 38 -12.54 -4.57 9.16
CA SER A 38 -12.84 -5.97 9.50
C SER A 38 -11.62 -6.90 9.41
N LEU A 39 -10.54 -6.48 8.73
CA LEU A 39 -9.29 -7.22 8.59
C LEU A 39 -8.26 -6.89 9.68
N TRP A 40 -8.59 -5.96 10.59
CA TRP A 40 -7.69 -5.52 11.65
C TRP A 40 -7.96 -6.30 12.93
N GLU A 41 -6.89 -6.48 13.69
CA GLU A 41 -6.88 -7.20 14.96
C GLU A 41 -6.39 -6.27 16.08
N GLU A 42 -6.86 -6.53 17.30
CA GLU A 42 -6.34 -5.88 18.50
C GLU A 42 -5.38 -6.82 19.24
N LYS A 43 -4.22 -6.30 19.62
CA LYS A 43 -3.30 -6.94 20.56
C LYS A 43 -3.12 -6.07 21.79
N SER A 44 -3.60 -6.56 22.94
CA SER A 44 -3.40 -5.90 24.22
C SER A 44 -2.00 -6.15 24.78
N PHE A 45 -1.39 -5.09 25.33
CA PHE A 45 -0.21 -5.16 26.19
C PHE A 45 -0.57 -4.87 27.65
N LYS A 46 -1.55 -4.00 27.89
CA LYS A 46 -2.12 -3.68 29.20
C LYS A 46 -3.54 -3.17 29.03
N GLY A 47 -4.54 -4.02 29.26
CA GLY A 47 -5.95 -3.66 29.01
C GLY A 47 -6.23 -3.32 27.54
N HIS A 48 -7.45 -2.94 27.23
CA HIS A 48 -7.88 -2.67 25.85
C HIS A 48 -8.03 -1.18 25.61
N THR A 49 -7.72 -0.75 24.39
CA THR A 49 -7.96 0.63 23.94
C THR A 49 -9.30 0.62 23.23
N ASP A 50 -10.15 1.60 23.54
CA ASP A 50 -11.43 1.72 22.86
C ASP A 50 -11.20 2.39 21.50
N TYR A 51 -11.33 1.61 20.43
CA TYR A 51 -11.20 2.06 19.05
C TYR A 51 -12.58 2.29 18.43
N GLU A 52 -12.78 3.45 17.83
CA GLU A 52 -14.05 3.83 17.18
C GLU A 52 -13.78 4.49 15.83
N ILE A 53 -14.55 4.11 14.82
CA ILE A 53 -14.59 4.82 13.55
C ILE A 53 -15.56 5.99 13.66
N SER A 54 -15.03 7.21 13.51
CA SER A 54 -15.80 8.44 13.55
C SER A 54 -15.68 9.22 12.25
N SER A 55 -16.70 10.00 11.91
CA SER A 55 -16.59 10.99 10.83
C SER A 55 -16.15 12.31 11.43
N GLU A 56 -15.01 12.82 10.99
CA GLU A 56 -14.55 14.17 11.31
C GLU A 56 -14.62 15.03 10.04
N GLY A 57 -15.68 15.81 9.92
CA GLY A 57 -16.04 16.50 8.68
C GLY A 57 -16.39 15.50 7.58
N ASN A 58 -15.69 15.58 6.44
CA ASN A 58 -15.84 14.69 5.30
C ASN A 58 -14.92 13.47 5.34
N ASN A 59 -14.11 13.30 6.39
CA ASN A 59 -13.14 12.21 6.48
C ASN A 59 -13.57 11.19 7.52
N LEU A 60 -13.34 9.92 7.19
CA LEU A 60 -13.43 8.83 8.14
C LEU A 60 -12.12 8.78 8.93
N THR A 61 -12.21 8.67 10.26
CA THR A 61 -11.06 8.67 11.16
C THR A 61 -11.17 7.53 12.18
N LEU A 62 -10.03 6.97 12.57
CA LEU A 62 -9.94 6.02 13.67
C LEU A 62 -9.58 6.78 14.95
N LYS A 63 -10.52 6.84 15.89
CA LYS A 63 -10.31 7.42 17.20
C LYS A 63 -9.91 6.32 18.19
N ALA A 64 -8.87 6.59 18.98
CA ALA A 64 -8.42 5.72 20.06
C ALA A 64 -8.60 6.42 21.41
N SER A 65 -9.27 5.77 22.35
CA SER A 65 -9.45 6.26 23.72
C SER A 65 -8.79 5.31 24.71
N CYS A 66 -7.74 5.78 25.39
CA CYS A 66 -6.95 4.97 26.32
C CYS A 66 -7.16 5.45 27.75
N ASN A 67 -7.53 4.55 28.66
CA ASN A 67 -7.61 4.84 30.11
C ASN A 67 -6.62 3.96 30.87
N ASN A 68 -5.37 4.45 31.00
CA ASN A 68 -4.25 3.68 31.56
C ASN A 68 -4.04 2.31 30.88
N THR A 69 -4.46 2.20 29.62
CA THR A 69 -4.40 1.02 28.77
C THR A 69 -3.37 1.19 27.66
N ALA A 70 -2.96 0.07 27.07
CA ALA A 70 -2.06 0.00 25.94
C ALA A 70 -2.39 -1.23 25.10
N SER A 71 -2.81 -1.00 23.86
CA SER A 71 -3.00 -2.03 22.85
C SER A 71 -2.59 -1.50 21.48
N ALA A 72 -2.31 -2.42 20.55
CA ALA A 72 -2.13 -2.14 19.14
C ALA A 72 -3.36 -2.58 18.38
N PHE A 73 -3.82 -1.74 17.46
CA PHE A 73 -4.79 -2.11 16.43
C PHE A 73 -4.07 -2.14 15.10
N TYR A 74 -4.02 -3.31 14.46
CA TYR A 74 -3.11 -3.55 13.35
C TYR A 74 -3.65 -4.60 12.38
N ARG A 75 -3.16 -4.58 11.14
CA ARG A 75 -3.51 -5.55 10.10
C ARG A 75 -2.28 -6.35 9.70
N HIS A 76 -2.44 -7.67 9.56
CA HIS A 76 -1.41 -8.52 8.96
C HIS A 76 -1.47 -8.44 7.44
N MET A 77 -0.34 -8.17 6.81
CA MET A 77 -0.22 -8.12 5.35
C MET A 77 1.09 -8.78 4.90
N PRO A 78 1.06 -9.69 3.91
CA PRO A 78 2.29 -10.21 3.31
C PRO A 78 2.98 -9.10 2.51
N VAL A 79 4.29 -8.99 2.66
CA VAL A 79 5.10 -7.99 1.94
C VAL A 79 6.25 -8.70 1.21
N ASP A 80 6.41 -8.43 -0.07
CA ASP A 80 7.55 -8.88 -0.87
C ASP A 80 8.72 -7.90 -0.71
N LEU A 81 9.73 -8.31 0.06
CA LEU A 81 10.89 -7.46 0.35
C LEU A 81 11.80 -7.22 -0.86
N THR A 82 11.67 -8.00 -1.94
CA THR A 82 12.40 -7.73 -3.19
C THR A 82 11.82 -6.52 -3.92
N LYS A 83 10.53 -6.23 -3.71
CA LYS A 83 9.82 -5.09 -4.28
C LYS A 83 9.76 -3.90 -3.30
N THR A 84 9.60 -4.17 -2.01
CA THR A 84 9.46 -3.17 -0.95
C THR A 84 10.60 -3.27 0.06
N PRO A 85 11.86 -2.99 -0.33
CA PRO A 85 13.02 -3.17 0.54
C PRO A 85 13.14 -2.10 1.62
N ILE A 86 12.38 -1.01 1.52
CA ILE A 86 12.40 0.12 2.45
C ILE A 86 10.99 0.33 2.98
N LEU A 87 10.84 0.20 4.30
CA LEU A 87 9.61 0.56 4.98
C LEU A 87 9.46 2.07 5.01
N ARG A 88 8.33 2.57 4.49
CA ARG A 88 7.96 3.99 4.59
C ARG A 88 6.87 4.14 5.63
N TRP A 89 7.07 5.11 6.53
CA TRP A 89 6.06 5.55 7.49
C TRP A 89 5.56 6.91 7.00
N SER A 90 4.25 7.09 6.94
CA SER A 90 3.58 8.35 6.59
C SER A 90 2.50 8.66 7.61
#